data_AF-B5H796-F1
#
_entry.id   AF-B5H796-F1
#
_cell.length_a   1.000
_cell.length_b   1.000
_cell.length_c   1.000
_cell.angle_alpha   90.00
_cell.angle_beta   90.00
_cell.angle_gamma   90.00
#
_symmetry.space_group_name_H-M   'P 1'
#
loop_
_entity.id
_entity.type
_entity.pdbx_description
1 polymer ?
#
loop_
_entity_poly.entity_id
_entity_poly.type
_entity_poly.pdbx_seq_one_letter_code
_entity_poly.pdbx_strand_id
1 'polypeptide(L)'
;DEEDETETDTPSAAGTSSSRRRRRRRRRSGDGATEAEAVTDDPERTVVKVREPRKKEEPSDEVQSIKGSTRLEAKKQRRREGREQGRRRVPIITEAEFLARREAVERVMVVRQSGERTQIGVLEDNVLVEHYVNKEQATSYVGNVYLGKVQNVLPSMEAAFVDIGKGRNAVLYAGEVNFEALGMSGGPRRIEAALKSGQSVLVQVTKDPIGHKGARLTSQVSLPGRYLVYVPEGSMTGISRKLPDTERARLKTILKKIVPEDAGVIVRTAAEGASEDELRRDVERLQAQWEDIQKKAKSGNAPTLLYGEPDMTVRVVRDIFNEDFSKVVVSGDEAWDTIHGYVSHVAPDLADRLQRWTSETDVFAVHRIDEQLMKALDRKVWLPSGGSLVIDKTEAMIVVDVNTGKFTGQGGNLEETVTRNNLEAAEEIVRQLRLRDLGGIVVVDFIDMVLESNRDLVMRRLLECLGRDRTKHQVAEVTSLGLVQMTRKRVGQGLLESFSETCVHCNGRGVIVHMEQPTSVGGGGGKRSKKRGRGAAQEIEGRPEQAEAELEVETEAEVAAETAAPVALAEPEFVPDEELYSSAAEAEAAATRGRGRRRATRK
;
A
#
# COMPACT_ATOMS: atom_id res chain seq x y z
N ASP A 1 -25.25 -36.63 69.98
CA ASP A 1 -23.86 -36.69 69.50
C ASP A 1 -23.59 -35.39 68.76
N GLU A 2 -23.80 -34.26 69.46
CA GLU A 2 -22.87 -33.56 70.37
C GLU A 2 -22.17 -32.46 69.54
N GLU A 3 -22.57 -31.18 69.60
CA GLU A 3 -22.36 -30.16 70.69
C GLU A 3 -20.84 -29.95 70.94
N ASP A 4 -20.26 -28.75 70.81
CA ASP A 4 -20.43 -27.51 71.59
C ASP A 4 -20.24 -26.24 70.70
N GLU A 5 -21.02 -25.14 70.78
CA GLU A 5 -21.22 -24.14 71.87
C GLU A 5 -19.95 -23.30 72.19
N THR A 6 -19.92 -21.96 72.31
CA THR A 6 -20.75 -20.94 72.99
C THR A 6 -20.37 -19.52 72.47
N GLU A 7 -21.32 -18.63 72.17
CA GLU A 7 -21.83 -17.46 72.96
C GLU A 7 -20.80 -16.35 73.31
N THR A 8 -21.00 -15.08 72.99
CA THR A 8 -21.88 -14.05 73.61
C THR A 8 -21.60 -12.72 72.83
N ASP A 9 -22.41 -11.66 72.70
CA ASP A 9 -23.40 -11.05 73.57
C ASP A 9 -24.25 -10.02 72.77
N THR A 10 -25.50 -9.79 73.17
CA THR A 10 -26.39 -8.66 72.73
C THR A 10 -26.60 -7.71 73.92
N PRO A 11 -27.42 -6.62 73.94
CA PRO A 11 -28.21 -5.90 72.91
C PRO A 11 -28.11 -4.34 73.00
N SER A 12 -28.77 -3.59 72.11
CA SER A 12 -29.52 -2.35 72.49
C SER A 12 -30.30 -1.67 71.36
N ALA A 13 -31.63 -1.78 71.48
CA ALA A 13 -32.73 -0.82 71.29
C ALA A 13 -32.72 0.32 70.22
N ALA A 14 -33.78 0.25 69.39
CA ALA A 14 -34.79 1.29 69.08
C ALA A 14 -34.44 2.50 68.19
N GLY A 15 -35.21 2.66 67.11
CA GLY A 15 -35.26 3.90 66.32
C GLY A 15 -36.07 3.76 65.03
N THR A 16 -37.38 3.92 65.13
CA THR A 16 -38.36 4.02 64.05
C THR A 16 -37.97 5.01 62.94
N SER A 17 -38.01 4.58 61.67
CA SER A 17 -38.23 5.49 60.55
C SER A 17 -39.06 4.82 59.44
N SER A 18 -40.28 5.33 59.24
CA SER A 18 -41.19 4.85 58.21
C SER A 18 -40.65 5.24 56.83
N SER A 19 -40.33 4.27 55.97
CA SER A 19 -40.06 4.55 54.55
C SER A 19 -41.27 4.12 53.72
N ARG A 20 -42.08 5.09 53.29
CA ARG A 20 -43.13 4.89 52.28
C ARG A 20 -42.46 4.48 50.95
N ARG A 21 -42.37 3.17 50.68
CA ARG A 21 -41.94 2.64 49.37
C ARG A 21 -42.98 2.98 48.30
N ARG A 22 -42.73 4.03 47.51
CA ARG A 22 -43.40 4.24 46.22
C ARG A 22 -42.96 3.12 45.25
N ARG A 23 -43.80 2.10 45.03
CA ARG A 23 -43.61 1.11 43.96
C ARG A 23 -43.78 1.81 42.60
N ARG A 24 -42.70 2.05 41.86
CA ARG A 24 -42.77 2.49 40.45
C ARG A 24 -42.84 1.25 39.55
N ARG A 25 -43.99 1.00 38.94
CA ARG A 25 -44.15 0.01 37.86
C ARG A 25 -43.66 0.63 36.54
N ARG A 26 -42.72 -0.02 35.85
CA ARG A 26 -42.27 0.37 34.49
C ARG A 26 -43.01 -0.50 33.47
N ARG A 27 -43.76 0.10 32.55
CA ARG A 27 -44.21 -0.56 31.31
C ARG A 27 -43.31 -0.13 30.15
N ARG A 28 -42.91 -1.08 29.32
CA ARG A 28 -42.21 -0.87 28.06
C ARG A 28 -43.27 -0.71 26.99
N SER A 29 -43.39 0.47 26.38
CA SER A 29 -44.29 0.72 25.26
C SER A 29 -43.72 0.01 24.03
N GLY A 30 -44.33 -1.10 23.67
CA GLY A 30 -43.91 -1.95 22.56
C GLY A 30 -44.48 -3.35 22.71
N ASP A 31 -45.81 -3.46 22.84
CA ASP A 31 -46.54 -4.64 22.40
C ASP A 31 -47.95 -4.24 21.98
N GLY A 32 -48.48 -4.93 20.99
CA GLY A 32 -49.56 -4.49 20.09
C GLY A 32 -50.92 -4.19 20.73
N ALA A 33 -51.73 -3.47 19.97
CA ALA A 33 -53.09 -3.10 20.27
C ALA A 33 -54.02 -4.33 20.39
N THR A 34 -54.69 -4.44 21.54
CA THR A 34 -56.03 -5.04 21.67
C THR A 34 -56.77 -4.36 22.81
N GLU A 35 -58.07 -4.14 22.58
CA GLU A 35 -59.00 -3.39 23.43
C GLU A 35 -59.27 -4.06 24.79
N ALA A 36 -59.55 -3.21 25.78
CA ALA A 36 -60.35 -3.41 26.98
C ALA A 36 -60.14 -4.66 27.87
N GLU A 37 -59.71 -4.44 29.12
CA GLU A 37 -60.56 -4.62 30.32
C GLU A 37 -59.95 -3.82 31.49
N ALA A 38 -60.79 -3.01 32.13
CA ALA A 38 -60.40 -2.20 33.29
C ALA A 38 -60.47 -3.07 34.55
N VAL A 39 -59.30 -3.47 35.08
CA VAL A 39 -59.21 -4.05 36.43
C VAL A 39 -59.13 -2.90 37.44
N THR A 40 -60.20 -2.75 38.21
CA THR A 40 -60.37 -1.81 39.32
C THR A 40 -59.65 -2.31 40.56
N ASP A 41 -58.34 -2.07 40.69
CA ASP A 41 -57.70 -1.86 42.01
C ASP A 41 -56.24 -1.38 41.85
N ASP A 42 -55.98 -0.08 41.98
CA ASP A 42 -54.63 0.44 42.23
C ASP A 42 -54.75 1.75 43.05
N PRO A 43 -54.14 1.88 44.24
CA PRO A 43 -54.33 3.05 45.10
C PRO A 43 -53.67 4.32 44.52
N GLU A 44 -54.28 5.48 44.80
CA GLU A 44 -54.12 6.81 44.17
C GLU A 44 -52.72 7.48 44.17
N ARG A 45 -51.60 6.74 44.30
CA ARG A 45 -50.24 7.34 44.42
C ARG A 45 -49.12 6.70 43.60
N THR A 46 -49.44 6.11 42.45
CA THR A 46 -48.47 5.54 41.49
C THR A 46 -48.26 6.44 40.27
N VAL A 47 -47.20 7.25 40.29
CA VAL A 47 -46.78 8.04 39.11
C VAL A 47 -45.98 7.16 38.15
N VAL A 48 -46.62 6.73 37.06
CA VAL A 48 -45.99 6.00 35.95
C VAL A 48 -45.44 7.00 34.94
N LYS A 49 -44.12 7.24 34.96
CA LYS A 49 -43.44 7.98 33.88
C LYS A 49 -43.03 7.00 32.80
N VAL A 50 -43.75 7.03 31.67
CA VAL A 50 -43.33 6.36 30.44
C VAL A 50 -42.10 7.10 29.92
N ARG A 51 -40.99 6.39 29.77
CA ARG A 51 -39.75 6.95 29.19
C ARG A 51 -39.83 6.61 27.71
N GLU A 52 -40.01 7.63 26.87
CA GLU A 52 -39.91 7.44 25.42
C GLU A 52 -38.57 6.77 25.09
N PRO A 53 -38.55 5.75 24.22
CA PRO A 53 -37.30 5.19 23.74
C PRO A 53 -36.52 6.33 23.07
N ARG A 54 -35.32 6.62 23.58
CA ARG A 54 -34.44 7.64 23.02
C ARG A 54 -34.29 7.35 21.52
N LYS A 55 -34.68 8.30 20.66
CA LYS A 55 -34.37 8.22 19.22
C LYS A 55 -32.90 7.87 19.08
N LYS A 56 -32.57 6.88 18.25
CA LYS A 56 -31.18 6.68 17.83
C LYS A 56 -30.75 8.00 17.22
N GLU A 57 -29.85 8.71 17.88
CA GLU A 57 -29.13 9.83 17.28
C GLU A 57 -28.39 9.24 16.08
N GLU A 58 -28.69 9.74 14.89
CA GLU A 58 -27.93 9.42 13.70
C GLU A 58 -26.50 9.92 13.89
N PRO A 59 -25.48 9.19 13.41
CA PRO A 59 -24.11 9.66 13.49
C PRO A 59 -24.00 11.00 12.74
N SER A 60 -23.69 12.08 13.47
CA SER A 60 -23.38 13.37 12.89
C SER A 60 -21.89 13.39 12.50
N ASP A 61 -21.59 13.74 11.25
CA ASP A 61 -20.22 14.00 10.77
C ASP A 61 -19.66 15.35 11.28
N GLU A 62 -20.42 16.07 12.09
CA GLU A 62 -19.98 17.33 12.69
C GLU A 62 -19.03 17.09 13.88
N VAL A 63 -17.93 17.86 13.90
CA VAL A 63 -16.95 17.82 14.99
C VAL A 63 -17.61 18.21 16.30
N GLN A 64 -17.57 17.33 17.30
CA GLN A 64 -18.23 17.58 18.56
C GLN A 64 -17.41 18.54 19.42
N SER A 65 -17.86 19.79 19.48
CA SER A 65 -17.35 20.78 20.42
C SER A 65 -17.80 20.46 21.85
N ILE A 66 -16.87 20.49 22.81
CA ILE A 66 -17.15 20.37 24.25
C ILE A 66 -17.52 21.76 24.81
N LYS A 67 -18.66 21.89 25.51
CA LYS A 67 -19.09 23.14 26.17
C LYS A 67 -18.59 23.21 27.62
N GLY A 68 -17.34 23.59 27.82
CA GLY A 68 -16.76 23.80 29.15
C GLY A 68 -15.29 23.38 29.22
N SER A 69 -14.80 23.07 30.43
CA SER A 69 -13.44 22.54 30.57
C SER A 69 -13.37 21.10 30.06
N THR A 70 -12.62 20.93 28.97
CA THR A 70 -12.40 19.67 28.23
C THR A 70 -12.14 18.46 29.12
N ARG A 71 -11.37 18.66 30.21
CA ARG A 71 -10.95 17.59 31.14
C ARG A 71 -12.06 17.08 32.07
N LEU A 72 -12.98 17.94 32.53
CA LEU A 72 -14.04 17.54 33.47
C LEU A 72 -15.23 16.89 32.75
N GLU A 73 -15.55 17.38 31.56
CA GLU A 73 -16.68 16.89 30.78
C GLU A 73 -16.39 15.54 30.13
N ALA A 74 -15.18 15.35 29.59
CA ALA A 74 -14.73 14.05 29.09
C ALA A 74 -14.73 12.96 30.16
N LYS A 75 -14.36 13.27 31.42
CA LYS A 75 -14.43 12.33 32.53
C LYS A 75 -15.87 11.95 32.87
N LYS A 76 -16.83 12.87 32.71
CA LYS A 76 -18.27 12.64 32.90
C LYS A 76 -18.86 11.81 31.75
N GLN A 77 -18.37 12.02 30.53
CA GLN A 77 -18.81 11.31 29.33
C GLN A 77 -18.27 9.88 29.24
N ARG A 78 -16.99 9.62 29.57
CA ARG A 78 -16.45 8.25 29.69
C ARG A 78 -17.22 7.39 30.70
N ARG A 79 -17.70 7.99 31.80
CA ARG A 79 -18.56 7.30 32.79
C ARG A 79 -19.95 6.97 32.25
N ARG A 80 -20.42 7.70 31.23
CA ARG A 80 -21.70 7.50 30.56
C ARG A 80 -21.57 6.45 29.44
N GLU A 81 -20.49 6.50 28.68
CA GLU A 81 -20.18 5.60 27.55
C GLU A 81 -19.71 4.21 27.99
N GLY A 82 -19.01 4.10 29.12
CA GLY A 82 -18.62 2.80 29.71
C GLY A 82 -19.81 1.91 30.13
N ARG A 83 -21.05 2.39 30.02
CA ARG A 83 -22.29 1.61 30.21
C ARG A 83 -22.96 1.18 28.89
N GLU A 84 -22.52 1.70 27.75
CA GLU A 84 -23.12 1.46 26.42
C GLU A 84 -22.20 0.68 25.44
N GLN A 85 -20.95 0.36 25.84
CA GLN A 85 -19.93 -0.30 25.01
C GLN A 85 -20.24 -1.75 24.55
N GLY A 86 -21.43 -2.29 24.81
CA GLY A 86 -21.79 -3.66 24.41
C GLY A 86 -22.49 -3.83 23.06
N ARG A 87 -22.88 -2.75 22.35
CA ARG A 87 -23.83 -2.89 21.21
C ARG A 87 -23.63 -2.00 19.98
N ARG A 88 -22.62 -1.12 19.93
CA ARG A 88 -22.39 -0.28 18.75
C ARG A 88 -21.31 -0.92 17.88
N ARG A 89 -21.74 -1.65 16.84
CA ARG A 89 -20.90 -1.83 15.65
C ARG A 89 -20.77 -0.45 15.01
N VAL A 90 -19.55 -0.05 14.69
CA VAL A 90 -19.27 1.13 13.87
C VAL A 90 -20.13 1.00 12.60
N PRO A 91 -20.96 1.99 12.25
CA PRO A 91 -21.78 1.92 11.05
C PRO A 91 -20.87 1.73 9.84
N ILE A 92 -21.16 0.72 9.04
CA ILE A 92 -20.57 0.58 7.71
C ILE A 92 -21.11 1.76 6.90
N ILE A 93 -20.20 2.51 6.28
CA ILE A 93 -20.52 3.66 5.41
C ILE A 93 -21.57 3.23 4.38
N THR A 94 -22.61 4.05 4.21
CA THR A 94 -23.55 3.84 3.11
C THR A 94 -22.84 4.13 1.79
N GLU A 95 -22.83 3.13 0.93
CA GLU A 95 -22.19 3.08 -0.39
C GLU A 95 -22.45 4.34 -1.26
N ALA A 96 -23.66 4.90 -1.17
CA ALA A 96 -24.07 6.11 -1.90
C ALA A 96 -23.25 7.36 -1.52
N GLU A 97 -22.84 7.48 -0.26
CA GLU A 97 -22.06 8.64 0.21
C GLU A 97 -20.60 8.56 -0.26
N PHE A 98 -20.07 7.34 -0.39
CA PHE A 98 -18.73 7.07 -0.90
C PHE A 98 -18.63 7.29 -2.42
N LEU A 99 -19.65 6.89 -3.18
CA LEU A 99 -19.76 7.11 -4.64
C LEU A 99 -19.94 8.60 -4.97
N ALA A 100 -20.84 9.31 -4.28
CA ALA A 100 -21.07 10.74 -4.51
C ALA A 100 -19.80 11.59 -4.29
N ARG A 101 -18.95 11.21 -3.32
CA ARG A 101 -17.66 11.88 -3.08
C ARG A 101 -16.54 11.43 -4.04
N ARG A 102 -16.69 10.30 -4.76
CA ARG A 102 -15.73 9.86 -5.81
C ARG A 102 -16.00 10.49 -7.17
N GLU A 103 -17.28 10.75 -7.48
CA GLU A 103 -17.73 11.41 -8.72
C GLU A 103 -17.52 12.94 -8.71
N ALA A 104 -17.46 13.58 -7.53
CA ALA A 104 -17.33 15.03 -7.42
C ALA A 104 -15.90 15.58 -7.57
N VAL A 105 -14.91 14.74 -7.88
CA VAL A 105 -13.48 15.14 -7.98
C VAL A 105 -13.05 15.15 -9.44
N GLU A 106 -12.53 16.28 -9.92
CA GLU A 106 -12.00 16.37 -11.28
C GLU A 106 -10.64 15.67 -11.35
N ARG A 107 -10.53 14.64 -12.19
CA ARG A 107 -9.27 13.90 -12.41
C ARG A 107 -8.63 14.25 -13.75
N VAL A 108 -7.40 14.73 -13.70
CA VAL A 108 -6.60 15.04 -14.90
C VAL A 108 -5.31 14.23 -14.87
N MET A 109 -4.98 13.59 -15.97
CA MET A 109 -3.69 12.93 -16.16
C MET A 109 -2.81 13.80 -17.05
N VAL A 110 -1.55 13.98 -16.68
CA VAL A 110 -0.59 14.78 -17.44
C VAL A 110 0.64 13.92 -17.70
N VAL A 111 1.01 13.77 -18.96
CA VAL A 111 2.18 13.03 -19.41
C VAL A 111 3.19 14.00 -20.01
N ARG A 112 4.42 13.97 -19.51
CA ARG A 112 5.56 14.75 -20.01
C ARG A 112 6.65 13.81 -20.49
N GLN A 113 6.97 13.87 -21.78
CA GLN A 113 8.19 13.30 -22.34
C GLN A 113 9.29 14.36 -22.41
N SER A 114 10.48 14.03 -21.90
CA SER A 114 11.68 14.87 -21.98
C SER A 114 12.90 13.98 -22.22
N GLY A 115 13.39 13.96 -23.47
CA GLY A 115 14.43 13.00 -23.89
C GLY A 115 13.97 11.55 -23.72
N GLU A 116 14.83 10.69 -23.18
CA GLU A 116 14.57 9.26 -22.89
C GLU A 116 13.70 9.03 -21.63
N ARG A 117 13.08 10.09 -21.10
CA ARG A 117 12.31 10.03 -19.86
C ARG A 117 10.86 10.39 -20.11
N THR A 118 9.96 9.54 -19.64
CA THR A 118 8.52 9.83 -19.58
C THR A 118 8.06 9.91 -18.13
N GLN A 119 7.38 11.00 -17.79
CA GLN A 119 6.79 11.23 -16.48
C GLN A 119 5.27 11.34 -16.61
N ILE A 120 4.56 10.82 -15.62
CA ILE A 120 3.10 10.87 -15.56
C ILE A 120 2.71 11.42 -14.20
N GLY A 121 1.96 12.53 -14.20
CA GLY A 121 1.31 13.08 -13.01
C GLY A 121 -0.20 12.84 -13.08
N VAL A 122 -0.78 12.40 -11.97
CA VAL A 122 -2.24 12.29 -11.80
C VAL A 122 -2.68 13.36 -10.81
N LEU A 123 -3.58 14.22 -11.25
CA LEU A 123 -4.16 15.32 -10.47
C LEU A 123 -5.60 14.98 -10.08
N GLU A 124 -5.94 15.25 -8.83
CA GLU A 124 -7.31 15.31 -8.29
C GLU A 124 -7.56 16.77 -7.86
N ASP A 125 -8.50 17.49 -8.49
CA ASP A 125 -8.80 18.91 -8.24
C ASP A 125 -7.55 19.82 -8.26
N ASN A 126 -6.68 19.64 -9.26
CA ASN A 126 -5.37 20.30 -9.41
C ASN A 126 -4.32 19.96 -8.34
N VAL A 127 -4.59 19.00 -7.46
CA VAL A 127 -3.63 18.48 -6.48
C VAL A 127 -3.02 17.18 -6.98
N LEU A 128 -1.70 17.10 -7.00
CA LEU A 128 -0.96 15.91 -7.42
C LEU A 128 -1.13 14.78 -6.40
N VAL A 129 -1.66 13.65 -6.85
CA VAL A 129 -1.94 12.48 -5.99
C VAL A 129 -1.06 11.28 -6.29
N GLU A 130 -0.65 11.09 -7.54
CA GLU A 130 0.23 10.00 -7.97
C GLU A 130 1.22 10.53 -9.02
N HIS A 131 2.45 10.01 -8.99
CA HIS A 131 3.47 10.36 -9.94
C HIS A 131 4.28 9.12 -10.32
N TYR A 132 4.48 8.92 -11.62
CA TYR A 132 5.22 7.80 -12.18
C TYR A 132 6.39 8.31 -13.02
N VAL A 133 7.52 7.62 -12.94
CA VAL A 133 8.73 7.91 -13.71
C VAL A 133 9.15 6.68 -14.46
N ASN A 134 9.22 6.78 -15.79
CA ASN A 134 9.84 5.78 -16.61
C ASN A 134 11.27 6.20 -16.97
N LYS A 135 12.23 5.30 -16.80
CA LYS A 135 13.59 5.45 -17.35
C LYS A 135 13.79 4.35 -18.39
N GLU A 136 14.09 4.71 -19.63
CA GLU A 136 14.30 3.73 -20.71
C GLU A 136 15.42 2.72 -20.40
N GLN A 137 16.40 3.08 -19.56
CA GLN A 137 17.53 2.20 -19.22
C GLN A 137 17.15 0.97 -18.37
N ALA A 138 15.98 0.96 -17.75
CA ALA A 138 15.50 -0.16 -16.93
C ALA A 138 14.23 -0.78 -17.52
N THR A 139 14.35 -1.41 -18.70
CA THR A 139 13.24 -2.18 -19.27
C THR A 139 12.85 -3.31 -18.32
N SER A 140 11.72 -3.15 -17.63
CA SER A 140 11.13 -4.21 -16.83
C SER A 140 10.71 -5.36 -17.74
N TYR A 141 11.02 -6.59 -17.33
CA TYR A 141 10.57 -7.79 -18.03
C TYR A 141 9.25 -8.31 -17.46
N VAL A 142 8.74 -7.71 -16.39
CA VAL A 142 7.49 -8.13 -15.73
C VAL A 142 6.36 -8.13 -16.74
N GLY A 143 5.61 -9.23 -16.76
CA GLY A 143 4.49 -9.47 -17.66
C GLY A 143 4.86 -10.04 -19.03
N ASN A 144 6.14 -9.99 -19.43
CA ASN A 144 6.59 -10.62 -20.66
C ASN A 144 6.39 -12.14 -20.60
N VAL A 145 6.00 -12.70 -21.74
CA VAL A 145 5.80 -14.15 -21.93
C VAL A 145 6.91 -14.68 -22.82
N TYR A 146 7.60 -15.69 -22.33
CA TYR A 146 8.70 -16.36 -23.01
C TYR A 146 8.38 -17.83 -23.20
N LEU A 147 8.89 -18.39 -24.30
CA LEU A 147 9.14 -19.82 -24.39
C LEU A 147 10.54 -20.06 -23.83
N GLY A 148 10.62 -20.54 -22.60
CA GLY A 148 11.89 -20.79 -21.90
C GLY A 148 12.35 -22.24 -22.02
N LYS A 149 13.64 -22.49 -21.79
CA LYS A 149 14.22 -23.85 -21.76
C LYS A 149 14.63 -24.20 -20.34
N VAL A 150 14.11 -25.30 -19.80
CA VAL A 150 14.50 -25.78 -18.47
C VAL A 150 15.96 -26.22 -18.50
N GLN A 151 16.80 -25.57 -17.72
CA GLN A 151 18.22 -25.90 -17.60
C GLN A 151 18.43 -26.98 -16.54
N ASN A 152 17.90 -26.75 -15.34
CA ASN A 152 18.04 -27.67 -14.22
C ASN A 152 16.78 -27.68 -13.36
N VAL A 153 16.47 -28.83 -12.76
CA VAL A 153 15.36 -29.02 -11.83
C VAL A 153 15.97 -29.42 -10.49
N LEU A 154 15.68 -28.65 -9.44
CA LEU A 154 16.18 -28.88 -8.10
C LEU A 154 15.06 -29.37 -7.18
N PRO A 155 15.00 -30.69 -6.89
CA PRO A 155 14.08 -31.30 -5.93
C PRO A 155 14.03 -30.57 -4.58
N SER A 156 15.21 -30.31 -4.02
CA SER A 156 15.38 -29.77 -2.66
C SER A 156 14.80 -28.37 -2.48
N MET A 157 14.70 -27.60 -3.56
CA MET A 157 14.14 -26.25 -3.56
C MET A 157 12.73 -26.18 -4.16
N GLU A 158 12.19 -27.33 -4.59
CA GLU A 158 10.95 -27.41 -5.37
C GLU A 158 10.90 -26.37 -6.50
N ALA A 159 12.00 -26.23 -7.24
CA ALA A 159 12.15 -25.18 -8.25
C ALA A 159 12.92 -25.67 -9.48
N ALA A 160 12.63 -25.05 -10.62
CA ALA A 160 13.32 -25.26 -11.88
C ALA A 160 13.98 -23.95 -12.34
N PHE A 161 15.23 -24.05 -12.78
CA PHE A 161 15.92 -22.96 -13.47
C PHE A 161 15.59 -23.00 -14.95
N VAL A 162 15.08 -21.89 -15.46
CA VAL A 162 14.63 -21.75 -16.85
C VAL A 162 15.46 -20.65 -17.51
N ASP A 163 16.05 -20.96 -18.65
CA ASP A 163 16.70 -20.00 -19.51
C ASP A 163 15.65 -19.30 -20.38
N ILE A 164 15.65 -17.96 -20.33
CA ILE A 164 14.77 -17.06 -21.09
C ILE A 164 15.55 -16.18 -22.08
N GLY A 165 16.84 -16.46 -22.31
CA GLY A 165 17.67 -15.74 -23.28
C GLY A 165 18.15 -14.35 -22.79
N LYS A 166 18.13 -14.10 -21.47
CA LYS A 166 18.56 -12.83 -20.85
C LYS A 166 19.88 -12.95 -20.07
N GLY A 167 20.69 -13.97 -20.40
CA GLY A 167 22.01 -14.24 -19.81
C GLY A 167 21.98 -14.81 -18.38
N ARG A 168 20.93 -14.57 -17.60
CA ARG A 168 20.73 -15.16 -16.27
C ARG A 168 19.53 -16.10 -16.26
N ASN A 169 19.69 -17.26 -15.62
CA ASN A 169 18.60 -18.22 -15.44
C ASN A 169 17.54 -17.66 -14.49
N ALA A 170 16.29 -17.74 -14.91
CA ALA A 170 15.13 -17.38 -14.11
C ALA A 170 14.65 -18.60 -13.30
N VAL A 171 13.85 -18.36 -12.26
CA VAL A 171 13.41 -19.40 -11.31
C VAL A 171 11.90 -19.59 -11.41
N LEU A 172 11.47 -20.82 -11.66
CA LEU A 172 10.08 -21.27 -11.62
C LEU A 172 9.87 -22.20 -10.42
N TYR A 173 9.01 -21.83 -9.49
CA TYR A 173 8.69 -22.64 -8.32
C TYR A 173 7.57 -23.63 -8.60
N ALA A 174 7.55 -24.78 -7.92
CA ALA A 174 6.51 -25.79 -8.05
C ALA A 174 5.10 -25.23 -7.84
N GLY A 175 4.91 -24.33 -6.88
CA GLY A 175 3.62 -23.68 -6.62
C GLY A 175 3.11 -22.79 -7.76
N GLU A 176 3.97 -22.43 -8.71
CA GLU A 176 3.66 -21.59 -9.88
C GLU A 176 3.56 -22.42 -11.18
N VAL A 177 3.64 -23.76 -11.06
CA VAL A 177 3.46 -24.69 -12.18
C VAL A 177 1.98 -25.02 -12.35
N ASN A 178 1.47 -24.92 -13.56
CA ASN A 178 0.13 -25.32 -13.92
C ASN A 178 0.10 -26.84 -14.15
N PHE A 179 -0.08 -27.61 -13.06
CA PHE A 179 -0.19 -29.06 -13.12
C PHE A 179 -1.44 -29.55 -13.84
N GLU A 180 -2.52 -28.75 -13.86
CA GLU A 180 -3.77 -29.10 -14.54
C GLU A 180 -3.59 -29.11 -16.06
N ALA A 181 -2.94 -28.08 -16.62
CA ALA A 181 -2.58 -28.04 -18.03
C ALA A 181 -1.64 -29.18 -18.45
N LEU A 182 -0.86 -29.74 -17.52
CA LEU A 182 0.01 -30.90 -17.74
C LEU A 182 -0.72 -32.25 -17.56
N GLY A 183 -2.04 -32.26 -17.30
CA GLY A 183 -2.83 -33.47 -17.10
C GLY A 183 -2.59 -34.18 -15.77
N MET A 184 -1.99 -33.49 -14.79
CA MET A 184 -1.64 -34.03 -13.46
C MET A 184 -2.61 -33.55 -12.36
N SER A 185 -3.91 -33.54 -12.66
CA SER A 185 -4.96 -33.17 -11.71
C SER A 185 -5.12 -34.24 -10.61
N GLY A 186 -4.36 -34.12 -9.52
CA GLY A 186 -4.50 -34.98 -8.33
C GLY A 186 -3.25 -35.75 -7.89
N GLY A 187 -2.15 -35.66 -8.65
CA GLY A 187 -0.85 -36.22 -8.26
C GLY A 187 -0.10 -35.36 -7.23
N PRO A 188 0.99 -35.87 -6.62
CA PRO A 188 1.87 -35.06 -5.78
C PRO A 188 2.48 -33.92 -6.60
N ARG A 189 2.27 -32.67 -6.16
CA ARG A 189 2.74 -31.44 -6.82
C ARG A 189 4.25 -31.25 -6.68
N ARG A 190 5.04 -32.17 -7.21
CA ARG A 190 6.50 -32.13 -7.21
C ARG A 190 7.01 -31.61 -8.54
N ILE A 191 8.06 -30.78 -8.49
CA ILE A 191 8.63 -30.15 -9.69
C ILE A 191 9.24 -31.17 -10.67
N GLU A 192 9.86 -32.24 -10.15
CA GLU A 192 10.49 -33.31 -10.96
C GLU A 192 9.50 -34.12 -11.79
N ALA A 193 8.26 -34.25 -11.31
CA ALA A 193 7.20 -34.93 -12.04
C ALA A 193 6.69 -34.06 -13.19
N ALA A 194 6.71 -32.73 -13.01
CA ALA A 194 6.18 -31.77 -13.98
C ALA A 194 7.17 -31.36 -15.07
N LEU A 195 8.46 -31.21 -14.74
CA LEU A 195 9.46 -30.66 -15.64
C LEU A 195 10.73 -31.50 -15.69
N LYS A 196 11.31 -31.61 -16.89
CA LYS A 196 12.60 -32.25 -17.13
C LYS A 196 13.62 -31.24 -17.66
N SER A 197 14.90 -31.47 -17.38
CA SER A 197 15.99 -30.69 -18.00
C SER A 197 15.92 -30.81 -19.53
N GLY A 198 16.11 -29.70 -20.23
CA GLY A 198 16.01 -29.56 -21.68
C GLY A 198 14.59 -29.31 -22.21
N GLN A 199 13.55 -29.49 -21.40
CA GLN A 199 12.15 -29.28 -21.81
C GLN A 199 11.87 -27.79 -22.08
N SER A 200 11.07 -27.50 -23.10
CA SER A 200 10.55 -26.15 -23.33
C SER A 200 9.31 -25.90 -22.49
N VAL A 201 9.23 -24.73 -21.86
CA VAL A 201 8.12 -24.36 -20.97
C VAL A 201 7.68 -22.93 -21.24
N LEU A 202 6.37 -22.73 -21.35
CA LEU A 202 5.77 -21.41 -21.48
C LEU A 202 5.78 -20.74 -20.09
N VAL A 203 6.39 -19.56 -19.99
CA VAL A 203 6.56 -18.86 -18.72
C VAL A 203 6.30 -17.36 -18.86
N GLN A 204 5.72 -16.78 -17.83
CA GLN A 204 5.55 -15.34 -17.67
C GLN A 204 6.42 -14.83 -16.52
N VAL A 205 7.04 -13.67 -16.71
CA VAL A 205 7.84 -13.02 -15.65
C VAL A 205 6.93 -12.32 -14.66
N THR A 206 7.06 -12.67 -13.38
CA THR A 206 6.30 -12.05 -12.27
C THR A 206 7.10 -11.00 -11.52
N LYS A 207 8.42 -11.17 -11.44
CA LYS A 207 9.33 -10.23 -10.80
C LYS A 207 10.61 -10.10 -11.61
N ASP A 208 11.10 -8.86 -11.72
CA ASP A 208 12.39 -8.56 -12.32
C ASP A 208 13.54 -9.22 -11.55
N PRO A 209 14.69 -9.48 -12.21
CA PRO A 209 15.89 -9.97 -11.55
C PRO A 209 16.42 -8.94 -10.54
N ILE A 210 16.89 -9.41 -9.39
CA ILE A 210 17.40 -8.55 -8.31
C ILE A 210 18.82 -8.99 -7.93
N GLY A 211 19.80 -8.08 -8.04
CA GLY A 211 21.19 -8.37 -7.68
C GLY A 211 21.73 -9.53 -8.52
N HIS A 212 22.11 -10.64 -7.88
CA HIS A 212 22.54 -11.87 -8.56
C HIS A 212 21.42 -12.89 -8.80
N LYS A 213 20.20 -12.63 -8.29
CA LYS A 213 19.05 -13.55 -8.43
C LYS A 213 18.35 -13.28 -9.77
N GLY A 214 18.09 -14.34 -10.53
CA GLY A 214 17.32 -14.25 -11.77
C GLY A 214 15.86 -13.84 -11.55
N ALA A 215 15.16 -13.60 -12.66
CA ALA A 215 13.74 -13.26 -12.65
C ALA A 215 12.89 -14.39 -12.03
N ARG A 216 11.75 -14.03 -11.44
CA ARG A 216 10.79 -15.03 -10.94
C ARG A 216 9.72 -15.30 -12.00
N LEU A 217 9.46 -16.56 -12.27
CA LEU A 217 8.54 -17.00 -13.32
C LEU A 217 7.27 -17.65 -12.74
N THR A 218 6.23 -17.64 -13.55
CA THR A 218 5.03 -18.48 -13.40
C THR A 218 4.71 -19.13 -14.73
N SER A 219 4.15 -20.33 -14.71
CA SER A 219 3.65 -21.00 -15.93
C SER A 219 2.19 -20.63 -16.23
N GLN A 220 1.48 -20.07 -15.25
CA GLN A 220 0.13 -19.57 -15.45
C GLN A 220 0.19 -18.18 -16.09
N VAL A 221 0.08 -18.15 -17.42
CA VAL A 221 0.06 -16.88 -18.16
C VAL A 221 -1.21 -16.11 -17.82
N SER A 222 -1.07 -14.80 -17.60
CA SER A 222 -2.18 -13.88 -17.40
C SER A 222 -2.02 -12.68 -18.32
N LEU A 223 -3.07 -12.35 -19.06
CA LEU A 223 -3.07 -11.24 -20.02
C LEU A 223 -3.92 -10.09 -19.45
N PRO A 224 -3.29 -9.03 -18.94
CA PRO A 224 -4.00 -7.89 -18.40
C PRO A 224 -4.66 -7.05 -19.51
N GLY A 225 -5.99 -7.05 -19.54
CA GLY A 225 -6.79 -6.08 -20.27
C GLY A 225 -7.11 -4.84 -19.45
N ARG A 226 -8.06 -4.05 -19.94
CA ARG A 226 -8.50 -2.82 -19.29
C ARG A 226 -9.47 -3.14 -18.15
N TYR A 227 -10.53 -3.87 -18.47
CA TYR A 227 -11.62 -4.21 -17.54
C TYR A 227 -11.36 -5.53 -16.83
N LEU A 228 -10.63 -6.44 -17.46
CA LEU A 228 -10.42 -7.78 -16.94
C LEU A 228 -9.01 -8.30 -17.21
N VAL A 229 -8.62 -9.33 -16.49
CA VAL A 229 -7.42 -10.12 -16.74
C VAL A 229 -7.86 -11.47 -17.27
N TYR A 230 -7.42 -11.79 -18.49
CA TYR A 230 -7.70 -13.06 -19.13
C TYR A 230 -6.66 -14.10 -18.71
N VAL A 231 -7.12 -15.25 -18.23
CA VAL A 231 -6.29 -16.36 -17.75
C VAL A 231 -6.62 -17.58 -18.61
N PRO A 232 -5.86 -17.85 -19.68
CA PRO A 232 -6.08 -19.03 -20.51
C PRO A 232 -5.90 -20.32 -19.72
N GLU A 233 -6.67 -21.35 -20.05
CA GLU A 233 -6.54 -22.71 -19.47
C GLU A 233 -6.65 -22.72 -17.94
N GLY A 234 -7.27 -21.69 -17.36
CA GLY A 234 -7.46 -21.53 -15.92
C GLY A 234 -8.94 -21.54 -15.57
N SER A 235 -9.34 -22.36 -14.60
CA SER A 235 -10.70 -22.32 -14.03
C SER A 235 -10.95 -21.11 -13.12
N MET A 236 -9.94 -20.26 -12.92
CA MET A 236 -9.96 -19.16 -11.96
C MET A 236 -10.77 -17.99 -12.51
N THR A 237 -12.05 -17.94 -12.12
CA THR A 237 -12.90 -16.76 -12.29
C THR A 237 -12.97 -15.98 -10.98
N GLY A 238 -12.75 -14.67 -11.05
CA GLY A 238 -12.73 -13.79 -9.87
C GLY A 238 -13.28 -12.41 -10.19
N ILE A 239 -14.00 -11.81 -9.25
CA ILE A 239 -14.47 -10.43 -9.36
C ILE A 239 -13.84 -9.61 -8.24
N SER A 240 -13.36 -8.40 -8.56
CA SER A 240 -12.74 -7.50 -7.58
C SER A 240 -13.63 -7.29 -6.36
N ARG A 241 -13.03 -7.42 -5.17
CA ARG A 241 -13.73 -7.20 -3.89
C ARG A 241 -14.10 -5.73 -3.65
N LYS A 242 -13.47 -4.82 -4.40
CA LYS A 242 -13.75 -3.38 -4.32
C LYS A 242 -15.05 -2.97 -5.02
N LEU A 243 -15.60 -3.83 -5.88
CA LEU A 243 -16.88 -3.58 -6.56
C LEU A 243 -18.07 -3.90 -5.64
N PRO A 244 -19.18 -3.16 -5.72
CA PRO A 244 -20.43 -3.49 -5.03
C PRO A 244 -20.98 -4.89 -5.33
N ASP A 245 -21.72 -5.50 -4.39
CA ASP A 245 -22.34 -6.81 -4.58
C ASP A 245 -23.34 -6.86 -5.75
N THR A 246 -24.09 -5.78 -5.94
CA THR A 246 -25.02 -5.59 -7.06
C THR A 246 -24.29 -5.68 -8.40
N GLU A 247 -23.18 -4.95 -8.49
CA GLU A 247 -22.35 -4.89 -9.69
C GLU A 247 -21.62 -6.21 -9.96
N ARG A 248 -21.14 -6.88 -8.89
CA ARG A 248 -20.58 -8.24 -9.00
C ARG A 248 -21.60 -9.21 -9.61
N ALA A 249 -22.87 -9.15 -9.22
CA ALA A 249 -23.92 -10.02 -9.76
C ALA A 249 -24.23 -9.71 -11.24
N ARG A 250 -24.26 -8.43 -11.61
CA ARG A 250 -24.42 -7.98 -13.01
C ARG A 250 -23.29 -8.51 -13.89
N LEU A 251 -22.04 -8.21 -13.51
CA LEU A 251 -20.84 -8.59 -14.26
C LEU A 251 -20.72 -10.12 -14.37
N LYS A 252 -21.04 -10.87 -13.31
CA LYS A 252 -21.06 -12.34 -13.34
C LYS A 252 -22.04 -12.89 -14.38
N THR A 253 -23.19 -12.24 -14.57
CA THR A 253 -24.19 -12.67 -15.55
C THR A 253 -23.73 -12.40 -16.98
N ILE A 254 -23.11 -11.25 -17.21
CA ILE A 254 -22.55 -10.87 -18.52
C ILE A 254 -21.38 -11.80 -18.89
N LEU A 255 -20.44 -12.01 -17.96
CA LEU A 255 -19.23 -12.81 -18.21
C LEU A 255 -19.52 -14.26 -18.56
N LYS A 256 -20.58 -14.85 -18.00
CA LYS A 256 -21.03 -16.19 -18.37
C LYS A 256 -21.41 -16.35 -19.85
N LYS A 257 -21.79 -15.25 -20.52
CA LYS A 257 -22.18 -15.28 -21.94
C LYS A 257 -21.00 -15.08 -22.89
N ILE A 258 -20.03 -14.27 -22.47
CA ILE A 258 -18.94 -13.80 -23.34
C ILE A 258 -17.63 -14.59 -23.16
N VAL A 259 -17.42 -15.22 -22.00
CA VAL A 259 -16.17 -15.93 -21.69
C VAL A 259 -16.28 -17.40 -22.13
N PRO A 260 -15.31 -17.92 -22.90
CA PRO A 260 -15.23 -19.35 -23.23
C PRO A 260 -15.14 -20.24 -22.00
N GLU A 261 -15.67 -21.47 -22.05
CA GLU A 261 -15.66 -22.40 -20.90
C GLU A 261 -14.23 -22.78 -20.45
N ASP A 262 -13.27 -22.70 -21.38
CA ASP A 262 -11.88 -23.11 -21.20
C ASP A 262 -11.00 -22.00 -20.59
N ALA A 263 -11.58 -20.82 -20.33
CA ALA A 263 -10.85 -19.62 -19.93
C ALA A 263 -11.34 -19.03 -18.61
N GLY A 264 -10.39 -18.56 -17.82
CA GLY A 264 -10.62 -17.84 -16.57
C GLY A 264 -10.57 -16.35 -16.79
N VAL A 265 -11.36 -15.60 -16.01
CA VAL A 265 -11.36 -14.14 -16.06
C VAL A 265 -11.37 -13.56 -14.66
N ILE A 266 -10.47 -12.59 -14.43
CA ILE A 266 -10.43 -11.80 -13.21
C ILE A 266 -10.87 -10.37 -13.53
N VAL A 267 -12.04 -9.97 -13.03
CA VAL A 267 -12.63 -8.65 -13.28
C VAL A 267 -11.98 -7.60 -12.39
N ARG A 268 -11.54 -6.50 -12.99
CA ARG A 268 -10.90 -5.36 -12.33
C ARG A 268 -11.95 -4.36 -11.84
N THR A 269 -11.55 -3.48 -10.93
CA THR A 269 -12.42 -2.39 -10.46
C THR A 269 -12.79 -1.42 -11.59
N ALA A 270 -11.96 -1.29 -12.62
CA ALA A 270 -12.25 -0.47 -13.80
C ALA A 270 -13.46 -0.96 -14.61
N ALA A 271 -13.95 -2.19 -14.38
CA ALA A 271 -15.14 -2.73 -15.03
C ALA A 271 -16.46 -2.25 -14.40
N GLU A 272 -16.41 -1.43 -13.36
CA GLU A 272 -17.59 -0.81 -12.77
C GLU A 272 -18.34 0.02 -13.82
N GLY A 273 -19.62 -0.28 -14.06
CA GLY A 273 -20.44 0.44 -15.03
C GLY A 273 -20.23 0.03 -16.50
N ALA A 274 -19.18 -0.72 -16.81
CA ALA A 274 -18.86 -1.13 -18.19
C ALA A 274 -20.03 -1.88 -18.86
N SER A 275 -20.22 -1.62 -20.14
CA SER A 275 -21.23 -2.26 -20.97
C SER A 275 -20.85 -3.69 -21.36
N GLU A 276 -21.83 -4.49 -21.78
CA GLU A 276 -21.57 -5.85 -22.28
C GLU A 276 -20.67 -5.84 -23.53
N ASP A 277 -20.81 -4.85 -24.41
CA ASP A 277 -20.04 -4.76 -25.65
C ASP A 277 -18.57 -4.38 -25.40
N GLU A 278 -18.30 -3.50 -24.42
CA GLU A 278 -16.92 -3.17 -24.01
C GLU A 278 -16.21 -4.39 -23.40
N LEU A 279 -16.90 -5.12 -22.53
CA LEU A 279 -16.35 -6.35 -21.94
C LEU A 279 -16.11 -7.41 -23.02
N ARG A 280 -17.03 -7.56 -23.97
CA ARG A 280 -16.87 -8.51 -25.10
C ARG A 280 -15.65 -8.16 -25.94
N ARG A 281 -15.47 -6.89 -26.32
CA ARG A 281 -14.28 -6.43 -27.07
C ARG A 281 -12.98 -6.71 -26.32
N ASP A 282 -12.95 -6.47 -25.00
CA ASP A 282 -11.75 -6.73 -24.19
C ASP A 282 -11.43 -8.24 -24.14
N VAL A 283 -12.44 -9.11 -23.99
CA VAL A 283 -12.27 -10.59 -24.04
C VAL A 283 -11.77 -11.03 -25.41
N GLU A 284 -12.44 -10.65 -26.50
CA GLU A 284 -12.10 -11.07 -27.86
C GLU A 284 -10.67 -10.64 -28.24
N ARG A 285 -10.27 -9.41 -27.86
CA ARG A 285 -8.92 -8.90 -28.09
C ARG A 285 -7.86 -9.71 -27.32
N LEU A 286 -8.12 -10.02 -26.05
CA LEU A 286 -7.20 -10.83 -25.23
C LEU A 286 -7.13 -12.28 -25.71
N GLN A 287 -8.23 -12.83 -26.20
CA GLN A 287 -8.27 -14.15 -26.82
C GLN A 287 -7.42 -14.18 -28.10
N ALA A 288 -7.59 -13.21 -29.01
CA ALA A 288 -6.78 -13.12 -30.22
C ALA A 288 -5.28 -13.00 -29.89
N GLN A 289 -4.95 -12.20 -28.88
CA GLN A 289 -3.59 -12.07 -28.37
C GLN A 289 -3.03 -13.41 -27.84
N TRP A 290 -3.86 -14.19 -27.13
CA TRP A 290 -3.48 -15.52 -26.65
C TRP A 290 -3.25 -16.51 -27.79
N GLU A 291 -4.14 -16.52 -28.80
CA GLU A 291 -3.99 -17.37 -29.98
C GLU A 291 -2.67 -17.09 -30.72
N ASP A 292 -2.27 -15.82 -30.82
CA ASP A 292 -1.00 -15.44 -31.43
C ASP A 292 0.21 -15.88 -30.59
N ILE A 293 0.12 -15.80 -29.26
CA ILE A 293 1.14 -16.36 -28.36
C ILE A 293 1.25 -17.88 -28.56
N GLN A 294 0.12 -18.59 -28.63
CA GLN A 294 0.10 -20.04 -28.86
C GLN A 294 0.69 -20.43 -30.22
N LYS A 295 0.37 -19.69 -31.30
CA LYS A 295 0.94 -19.91 -32.63
C LYS A 295 2.47 -19.76 -32.59
N LYS A 296 2.97 -18.66 -31.99
CA LYS A 296 4.41 -18.40 -31.85
C LYS A 296 5.10 -19.44 -30.95
N ALA A 297 4.44 -19.92 -29.91
CA ALA A 297 4.97 -20.94 -29.01
C ALA A 297 5.14 -22.29 -29.72
N LYS A 298 4.21 -22.66 -30.62
CA LYS A 298 4.28 -23.89 -31.41
C LYS A 298 5.34 -23.85 -32.51
N SER A 299 5.56 -22.69 -33.12
CA SER A 299 6.52 -22.51 -34.22
C SER A 299 7.93 -22.11 -33.77
N GLY A 300 8.07 -21.56 -32.56
CA GLY A 300 9.32 -21.00 -32.05
C GLY A 300 10.20 -22.03 -31.34
N ASN A 301 11.51 -21.82 -31.42
CA ASN A 301 12.49 -22.58 -30.63
C ASN A 301 12.83 -21.83 -29.34
N ALA A 302 12.90 -22.52 -28.21
CA ALA A 302 13.31 -21.93 -26.94
C ALA A 302 14.84 -21.66 -26.89
N PRO A 303 15.31 -20.55 -26.26
CA PRO A 303 14.55 -19.50 -25.60
C PRO A 303 14.13 -18.37 -26.55
N THR A 304 12.84 -17.98 -26.55
CA THR A 304 12.32 -16.87 -27.40
C THR A 304 11.27 -16.04 -26.66
N LEU A 305 11.26 -14.71 -26.89
CA LEU A 305 10.19 -13.80 -26.43
C LEU A 305 8.95 -13.97 -27.33
N LEU A 306 7.81 -14.34 -26.73
CA LEU A 306 6.55 -14.52 -27.46
C LEU A 306 5.71 -13.24 -27.43
N TYR A 307 5.67 -12.59 -26.27
CA TYR A 307 4.94 -11.35 -26.04
C TYR A 307 5.70 -10.48 -25.04
N GLY A 308 5.93 -9.21 -25.40
CA GLY A 308 6.43 -8.18 -24.49
C GLY A 308 5.27 -7.37 -23.94
N GLU A 309 5.21 -7.18 -22.62
CA GLU A 309 4.26 -6.24 -22.04
C GLU A 309 4.62 -4.81 -22.51
N PRO A 310 3.63 -3.99 -22.85
CA PRO A 310 3.86 -2.59 -23.21
C PRO A 310 4.61 -1.82 -22.14
N ASP A 311 5.22 -0.72 -22.58
CA ASP A 311 5.96 0.21 -21.74
C ASP A 311 5.17 0.67 -20.50
N MET A 312 5.88 1.06 -19.43
CA MET A 312 5.29 1.55 -18.17
C MET A 312 4.25 2.63 -18.44
N THR A 313 4.48 3.51 -19.42
CA THR A 313 3.55 4.57 -19.82
C THR A 313 2.19 4.00 -20.21
N VAL A 314 2.17 2.99 -21.07
CA VAL A 314 0.95 2.31 -21.52
C VAL A 314 0.30 1.54 -20.38
N ARG A 315 1.09 0.89 -19.51
CA ARG A 315 0.57 0.17 -18.34
C ARG A 315 -0.15 1.10 -17.36
N VAL A 316 0.43 2.27 -17.10
CA VAL A 316 -0.18 3.31 -16.25
C VAL A 316 -1.47 3.81 -16.88
N VAL A 317 -1.48 4.13 -18.19
CA VAL A 317 -2.72 4.53 -18.87
C VAL A 317 -3.78 3.43 -18.81
N ARG A 318 -3.44 2.16 -19.12
CA ARG A 318 -4.36 1.02 -19.03
C ARG A 318 -5.00 0.87 -17.65
N ASP A 319 -4.18 0.96 -16.60
CA ASP A 319 -4.62 0.63 -15.24
C ASP A 319 -5.26 1.85 -14.55
N ILE A 320 -4.91 3.08 -14.95
CA ILE A 320 -5.34 4.32 -14.29
C ILE A 320 -6.44 5.05 -15.02
N PHE A 321 -6.33 5.22 -16.33
CA PHE A 321 -7.21 6.07 -17.10
C PHE A 321 -8.59 5.41 -17.29
N ASN A 322 -9.56 5.82 -16.48
CA ASN A 322 -10.96 5.38 -16.52
C ASN A 322 -11.89 6.54 -16.93
N GLU A 323 -13.20 6.26 -17.02
CA GLU A 323 -14.23 7.26 -17.34
C GLU A 323 -14.33 8.40 -16.32
N ASP A 324 -13.71 8.27 -15.14
CA ASP A 324 -13.69 9.34 -14.14
C ASP A 324 -12.69 10.45 -14.49
N PHE A 325 -11.80 10.25 -15.48
CA PHE A 325 -10.82 11.27 -15.89
C PHE A 325 -11.45 12.27 -16.85
N SER A 326 -11.39 13.57 -16.53
CA SER A 326 -11.90 14.61 -17.43
C SER A 326 -11.07 14.68 -18.72
N LYS A 327 -9.74 14.59 -18.60
CA LYS A 327 -8.81 14.60 -19.74
C LYS A 327 -7.45 14.00 -19.42
N VAL A 328 -6.74 13.61 -20.48
CA VAL A 328 -5.32 13.23 -20.46
C VAL A 328 -4.57 14.19 -21.38
N VAL A 329 -3.63 14.94 -20.83
CA VAL A 329 -2.78 15.87 -21.59
C VAL A 329 -1.42 15.22 -21.80
N VAL A 330 -0.97 15.10 -23.05
CA VAL A 330 0.29 14.44 -23.38
C VAL A 330 1.22 15.41 -24.11
N SER A 331 2.42 15.60 -23.57
CA SER A 331 3.52 16.35 -24.19
C SER A 331 4.60 15.39 -24.67
N GLY A 332 4.97 15.51 -25.95
CA GLY A 332 5.94 14.65 -26.64
C GLY A 332 5.30 13.83 -27.76
N ASP A 333 5.99 13.75 -28.90
CA ASP A 333 5.45 13.13 -30.11
C ASP A 333 5.40 11.60 -30.00
N GLU A 334 6.48 10.97 -29.53
CA GLU A 334 6.56 9.52 -29.37
C GLU A 334 5.60 9.03 -28.28
N ALA A 335 5.51 9.77 -27.17
CA ALA A 335 4.55 9.49 -26.11
C ALA A 335 3.10 9.64 -26.61
N TRP A 336 2.80 10.66 -27.43
CA TRP A 336 1.48 10.83 -28.04
C TRP A 336 1.14 9.65 -28.95
N ASP A 337 2.01 9.29 -29.89
CA ASP A 337 1.74 8.21 -30.85
C ASP A 337 1.53 6.87 -30.13
N THR A 338 2.32 6.60 -29.09
CA THR A 338 2.23 5.40 -28.27
C THR A 338 0.90 5.34 -27.50
N ILE A 339 0.54 6.42 -26.78
CA ILE A 339 -0.67 6.47 -25.96
C ILE A 339 -1.92 6.50 -26.84
N HIS A 340 -1.94 7.35 -27.86
CA HIS A 340 -3.06 7.49 -28.78
C HIS A 340 -3.30 6.19 -29.55
N GLY A 341 -2.24 5.53 -30.05
CA GLY A 341 -2.36 4.23 -30.71
C GLY A 341 -2.94 3.16 -29.79
N TYR A 342 -2.51 3.12 -28.53
CA TYR A 342 -3.04 2.19 -27.54
C TYR A 342 -4.52 2.46 -27.22
N VAL A 343 -4.88 3.70 -26.87
CA VAL A 343 -6.25 4.07 -26.47
C VAL A 343 -7.21 3.88 -27.65
N SER A 344 -6.82 4.29 -28.87
CA SER A 344 -7.66 4.09 -30.06
C SER A 344 -7.99 2.62 -30.33
N HIS A 345 -7.06 1.71 -30.01
CA HIS A 345 -7.25 0.28 -30.21
C HIS A 345 -7.99 -0.40 -29.04
N VAL A 346 -7.75 0.03 -27.81
CA VAL A 346 -8.27 -0.65 -26.59
C VAL A 346 -9.53 -0.02 -26.03
N ALA A 347 -9.65 1.31 -26.06
CA ALA A 347 -10.73 2.09 -25.46
C ALA A 347 -11.06 3.32 -26.32
N PRO A 348 -11.68 3.13 -27.49
CA PRO A 348 -12.01 4.23 -28.41
C PRO A 348 -13.00 5.24 -27.80
N ASP A 349 -13.79 4.81 -26.81
CA ASP A 349 -14.71 5.61 -25.99
C ASP A 349 -14.01 6.72 -25.19
N LEU A 350 -12.71 6.59 -24.91
CA LEU A 350 -11.92 7.60 -24.19
C LEU A 350 -10.99 8.41 -25.09
N ALA A 351 -11.00 8.17 -26.40
CA ALA A 351 -10.09 8.84 -27.32
C ALA A 351 -10.36 10.35 -27.41
N ASP A 352 -11.60 10.77 -27.20
CA ASP A 352 -12.02 12.18 -27.18
C ASP A 352 -11.43 12.98 -26.00
N ARG A 353 -11.08 12.29 -24.91
CA ARG A 353 -10.49 12.88 -23.70
C ARG A 353 -8.96 13.02 -23.79
N LEU A 354 -8.33 12.48 -24.84
CA LEU A 354 -6.90 12.66 -25.11
C LEU A 354 -6.66 14.02 -25.76
N GLN A 355 -5.74 14.79 -25.19
CA GLN A 355 -5.34 16.10 -25.69
C GLN A 355 -3.83 16.15 -25.89
N ARG A 356 -3.41 16.50 -27.11
CA ARG A 356 -2.00 16.73 -27.41
C ARG A 356 -1.60 18.12 -26.92
N TRP A 357 -0.56 18.18 -26.12
CA TRP A 357 0.06 19.42 -25.70
C TRP A 357 0.90 19.98 -26.85
N THR A 358 0.61 21.22 -27.24
CA THR A 358 1.27 21.90 -28.38
C THR A 358 1.92 23.23 -27.98
N SER A 359 1.80 23.63 -26.72
CA SER A 359 2.41 24.86 -26.22
C SER A 359 3.92 24.66 -26.02
N GLU A 360 4.69 25.74 -26.23
CA GLU A 360 6.13 25.76 -25.93
C GLU A 360 6.42 25.75 -24.42
N THR A 361 5.44 26.13 -23.59
CA THR A 361 5.60 26.08 -22.14
C THR A 361 5.50 24.64 -21.64
N ASP A 362 6.36 24.27 -20.69
CA ASP A 362 6.33 22.94 -20.10
C ASP A 362 4.98 22.61 -19.46
N VAL A 363 4.47 21.42 -19.75
CA VAL A 363 3.14 20.99 -19.33
C VAL A 363 3.05 20.82 -17.81
N PHE A 364 4.12 20.39 -17.14
CA PHE A 364 4.12 20.28 -15.66
C PHE A 364 4.23 21.64 -15.00
N ALA A 365 4.94 22.59 -15.61
CA ALA A 365 4.98 23.98 -15.12
C ALA A 365 3.58 24.63 -15.15
N VAL A 366 2.83 24.49 -16.25
CA VAL A 366 1.47 25.05 -16.36
C VAL A 366 0.52 24.44 -15.33
N HIS A 367 0.61 23.12 -15.12
CA HIS A 367 -0.21 22.41 -14.13
C HIS A 367 0.35 22.48 -12.70
N ARG A 368 1.44 23.22 -12.45
CA ARG A 368 2.13 23.35 -11.16
C ARG A 368 2.49 22.00 -10.53
N ILE A 369 2.81 21.01 -11.36
CA ILE A 369 3.20 19.66 -10.90
C ILE A 369 4.61 19.70 -10.31
N ASP A 370 5.55 20.40 -10.94
CA ASP A 370 6.93 20.47 -10.45
C ASP A 370 7.01 21.08 -9.05
N GLU A 371 6.23 22.14 -8.77
CA GLU A 371 6.14 22.74 -7.42
C GLU A 371 5.64 21.75 -6.36
N GLN A 372 4.66 20.91 -6.72
CA GLN A 372 4.09 19.92 -5.82
C GLN A 372 5.03 18.73 -5.60
N LEU A 373 5.76 18.32 -6.65
CA LEU A 373 6.81 17.30 -6.54
C LEU A 373 7.90 17.74 -5.57
N MET A 374 8.33 18.99 -5.64
CA MET A 374 9.34 19.52 -4.73
C MET A 374 8.90 19.48 -3.28
N LYS A 375 7.68 19.94 -3.00
CA LYS A 375 7.09 19.83 -1.66
C LYS A 375 6.91 18.39 -1.19
N ALA A 376 6.74 17.45 -2.11
CA ALA A 376 6.59 16.02 -1.80
C ALA A 376 7.93 15.32 -1.52
N LEU A 377 9.07 15.91 -1.91
CA LEU A 377 10.40 15.40 -1.55
C LEU A 377 10.82 15.84 -0.15
N ASP A 378 10.26 16.95 0.34
CA ASP A 378 10.54 17.45 1.68
C ASP A 378 10.08 16.49 2.79
N ARG A 379 10.85 16.43 3.88
CA ARG A 379 10.50 15.69 5.09
C ARG A 379 9.24 16.23 5.78
N LYS A 380 9.05 17.56 5.74
CA LYS A 380 7.94 18.26 6.38
C LYS A 380 6.90 18.68 5.35
N VAL A 381 5.64 18.31 5.56
CA VAL A 381 4.51 18.66 4.70
C VAL A 381 3.61 19.64 5.44
N TRP A 382 3.21 20.73 4.80
CA TRP A 382 2.32 21.72 5.41
C TRP A 382 0.86 21.42 5.08
N LEU A 383 -0.01 21.52 6.09
CA LEU A 383 -1.46 21.39 5.95
C LEU A 383 -2.08 22.76 5.58
N PRO A 384 -3.22 22.78 4.86
CA PRO A 384 -3.90 24.03 4.48
C PRO A 384 -4.21 24.94 5.67
N SER A 385 -4.63 24.36 6.80
CA SER A 385 -4.93 25.10 8.03
C SER A 385 -3.71 25.59 8.81
N GLY A 386 -2.48 25.27 8.39
CA GLY A 386 -1.24 25.72 9.04
C GLY A 386 -0.63 24.73 10.03
N GLY A 387 -1.21 23.53 10.15
CA GLY A 387 -0.56 22.36 10.72
C GLY A 387 0.54 21.80 9.83
N SER A 388 1.23 20.76 10.27
CA SER A 388 2.25 20.10 9.47
C SER A 388 2.43 18.64 9.82
N LEU A 389 2.76 17.84 8.81
CA LEU A 389 3.16 16.45 8.95
C LEU A 389 4.68 16.33 8.86
N VAL A 390 5.25 15.42 9.63
CA VAL A 390 6.65 15.02 9.49
C VAL A 390 6.67 13.54 9.14
N ILE A 391 7.22 13.21 7.97
CA ILE A 391 7.26 11.84 7.46
C ILE A 391 8.69 11.34 7.53
N ASP A 392 8.93 10.35 8.40
CA ASP A 392 10.22 9.72 8.59
C ASP A 392 10.19 8.27 8.08
N LYS A 393 11.11 7.96 7.18
CA LYS A 393 11.34 6.60 6.71
C LYS A 393 12.49 6.01 7.51
N THR A 394 12.20 4.98 8.29
CA THR A 394 13.22 4.17 8.98
C THR A 394 13.55 2.91 8.18
N GLU A 395 14.43 2.08 8.70
CA GLU A 395 14.78 0.79 8.08
C GLU A 395 13.57 -0.16 7.96
N ALA A 396 12.77 -0.26 9.02
CA ALA A 396 11.69 -1.25 9.11
C ALA A 396 10.29 -0.68 8.88
N MET A 397 10.08 0.60 9.19
CA MET A 397 8.75 1.23 9.14
C MET A 397 8.79 2.71 8.77
N ILE A 398 7.64 3.24 8.41
CA ILE A 398 7.43 4.67 8.15
C ILE A 398 6.67 5.25 9.32
N VAL A 399 7.15 6.37 9.86
CA VAL A 399 6.54 7.08 10.97
C VAL A 399 6.04 8.43 10.47
N VAL A 400 4.79 8.76 10.79
CA VAL A 400 4.19 10.05 10.44
C VAL A 400 3.72 10.75 11.71
N ASP A 401 4.28 11.92 11.97
CA ASP A 401 3.96 12.76 13.13
C ASP A 401 3.09 13.96 12.71
N VAL A 402 2.03 14.24 13.45
CA VAL A 402 1.05 15.30 13.15
C VAL A 402 1.21 16.46 14.12
N ASN A 403 1.50 17.66 13.60
CA ASN A 403 1.63 18.88 14.39
C ASN A 403 0.54 19.90 14.05
N THR A 404 0.04 20.64 15.04
CA THR A 404 -0.91 21.74 14.84
C THR A 404 -0.25 23.02 14.31
N GLY A 405 1.07 23.19 14.50
CA GLY A 405 1.81 24.32 13.92
C GLY A 405 1.22 25.69 14.29
N LYS A 406 0.89 26.49 13.27
CA LYS A 406 0.27 27.83 13.44
C LYS A 406 -1.26 27.77 13.59
N PHE A 407 -1.85 26.57 13.51
CA PHE A 407 -3.29 26.35 13.63
C PHE A 407 -3.73 26.34 15.10
N THR A 408 -3.61 27.48 15.76
CA THR A 408 -4.19 27.72 17.08
C THR A 408 -5.44 28.55 16.85
N GLY A 409 -6.59 27.89 16.70
CA GLY A 409 -7.86 28.53 16.33
C GLY A 409 -8.16 29.83 17.08
N GLN A 410 -8.82 30.78 16.42
CA GLN A 410 -9.23 32.06 17.01
C GLN A 410 -10.33 31.83 18.07
N GLY A 411 -9.91 31.46 19.29
CA GLY A 411 -10.72 31.48 20.51
C GLY A 411 -11.93 30.53 20.53
N GLY A 412 -11.78 29.35 21.15
CA GLY A 412 -12.96 28.70 21.74
C GLY A 412 -12.87 27.23 22.12
N ASN A 413 -12.22 26.36 21.33
CA ASN A 413 -12.18 24.93 21.66
C ASN A 413 -10.94 24.22 21.09
N LEU A 414 -10.01 23.86 21.98
CA LEU A 414 -8.79 23.14 21.60
C LEU A 414 -9.13 21.78 20.98
N GLU A 415 -10.14 21.09 21.50
CA GLU A 415 -10.54 19.76 21.02
C GLU A 415 -11.00 19.81 19.56
N GLU A 416 -11.85 20.80 19.22
CA GLU A 416 -12.35 20.97 17.85
C GLU A 416 -11.22 21.28 16.86
N THR A 417 -10.28 22.14 17.27
CA THR A 417 -9.09 22.50 16.47
C THR A 417 -8.22 21.27 16.22
N VAL A 418 -7.99 20.45 17.25
CA VAL A 418 -7.22 19.21 17.17
C VAL A 418 -7.90 18.20 16.24
N THR A 419 -9.21 17.98 16.40
CA THR A 419 -9.96 17.04 15.56
C THR A 419 -9.97 17.49 14.10
N ARG A 420 -10.17 18.78 13.82
CA ARG A 420 -10.08 19.33 12.45
C ARG A 420 -8.69 19.16 11.84
N ASN A 421 -7.63 19.44 12.60
CA ASN A 421 -6.27 19.24 12.12
C ASN A 421 -5.98 17.76 11.82
N ASN A 422 -6.45 16.84 12.67
CA ASN A 422 -6.30 15.40 12.45
C ASN A 422 -7.10 14.89 11.24
N LEU A 423 -8.25 15.47 10.94
CA LEU A 423 -9.01 15.16 9.73
C LEU A 423 -8.26 15.58 8.46
N GLU A 424 -7.75 16.80 8.42
CA GLU A 424 -6.91 17.27 7.31
C GLU A 424 -5.62 16.44 7.19
N ALA A 425 -5.00 16.10 8.33
CA ALA A 425 -3.85 15.22 8.37
C ALA A 425 -4.17 13.84 7.78
N ALA A 426 -5.32 13.24 8.11
CA ALA A 426 -5.70 11.93 7.58
C ALA A 426 -5.81 11.94 6.04
N GLU A 427 -6.38 13.00 5.46
CA GLU A 427 -6.47 13.18 4.00
C GLU A 427 -5.08 13.32 3.37
N GLU A 428 -4.26 14.21 3.92
CA GLU A 428 -2.94 14.52 3.39
C GLU A 428 -1.97 13.34 3.57
N ILE A 429 -2.08 12.56 4.65
CA ILE A 429 -1.28 11.34 4.85
C ILE A 429 -1.56 10.35 3.73
N VAL A 430 -2.82 10.07 3.42
CA VAL A 430 -3.17 9.13 2.34
C VAL A 430 -2.69 9.64 0.99
N ARG A 431 -2.80 10.95 0.74
CA ARG A 431 -2.23 11.58 -0.46
C ARG A 431 -0.73 11.37 -0.56
N GLN A 432 0.02 11.64 0.52
CA GLN A 432 1.48 11.49 0.55
C GLN A 432 1.91 10.02 0.41
N LEU A 433 1.16 9.07 1.00
CA LEU A 433 1.43 7.64 0.83
C LEU A 433 1.32 7.21 -0.64
N ARG A 434 0.33 7.74 -1.37
CA ARG A 434 0.15 7.50 -2.81
C ARG A 434 1.24 8.20 -3.63
N LEU A 435 1.45 9.49 -3.41
CA LEU A 435 2.37 10.32 -4.18
C LEU A 435 3.84 9.89 -4.04
N ARG A 436 4.25 9.53 -2.82
CA ARG A 436 5.62 9.07 -2.53
C ARG A 436 5.82 7.57 -2.76
N ASP A 437 4.76 6.84 -3.12
CA ASP A 437 4.68 5.37 -3.14
C ASP A 437 5.29 4.69 -1.90
N LEU A 438 4.87 5.16 -0.72
CA LEU A 438 5.33 4.62 0.56
C LEU A 438 4.64 3.29 0.84
N GLY A 439 5.42 2.25 1.13
CA GLY A 439 4.92 0.91 1.40
C GLY A 439 5.69 0.24 2.54
N GLY A 440 5.06 -0.73 3.19
CA GLY A 440 5.53 -1.36 4.42
C GLY A 440 4.59 -1.11 5.59
N ILE A 441 5.14 -1.15 6.80
CA ILE A 441 4.43 -0.77 8.03
C ILE A 441 4.47 0.75 8.13
N VAL A 442 3.30 1.37 8.28
CA VAL A 442 3.16 2.81 8.50
C VAL A 442 2.52 3.00 9.87
N VAL A 443 3.14 3.87 10.67
CA VAL A 443 2.66 4.26 12.00
C VAL A 443 2.36 5.75 11.95
N VAL A 444 1.13 6.11 12.30
CA VAL A 444 0.67 7.51 12.34
C VAL A 444 0.42 7.92 13.78
N ASP A 445 1.09 8.98 14.21
CA ASP A 445 0.93 9.62 15.51
C ASP A 445 0.02 10.84 15.36
N PHE A 446 -1.28 10.64 15.58
CA PHE A 446 -2.25 11.74 15.60
C PHE A 446 -2.18 12.46 16.93
N ILE A 447 -2.48 13.75 16.93
CA ILE A 447 -2.57 14.54 18.16
C ILE A 447 -3.67 13.96 19.05
N ASP A 448 -3.35 13.81 20.35
CA ASP A 448 -4.25 13.26 21.35
C ASP A 448 -5.64 13.92 21.35
N MET A 449 -6.67 13.13 21.06
CA MET A 449 -8.07 13.52 21.19
C MET A 449 -8.65 12.97 22.49
N VAL A 450 -9.45 13.77 23.20
CA VAL A 450 -10.00 13.38 24.50
C VAL A 450 -11.27 12.53 24.33
N LEU A 451 -12.07 12.85 23.30
CA LEU A 451 -13.32 12.15 22.96
C LEU A 451 -13.07 10.95 22.05
N GLU A 452 -13.68 9.81 22.38
CA GLU A 452 -13.61 8.59 21.56
C GLU A 452 -14.37 8.79 20.23
N SER A 453 -15.46 9.55 20.23
CA SER A 453 -16.21 9.91 19.02
C SER A 453 -15.36 10.64 17.98
N ASN A 454 -14.48 11.55 18.41
CA ASN A 454 -13.58 12.27 17.52
C ASN A 454 -12.48 11.35 16.96
N ARG A 455 -11.99 10.39 17.75
CA ARG A 455 -11.04 9.36 17.29
C ARG A 455 -11.67 8.49 16.21
N ASP A 456 -12.90 8.03 16.44
CA ASP A 456 -13.66 7.22 15.47
C ASP A 456 -13.90 7.99 14.17
N LEU A 457 -14.17 9.29 14.27
CA LEU A 457 -14.38 10.17 13.12
C LEU A 457 -13.10 10.34 12.27
N VAL A 458 -11.93 10.52 12.91
CA VAL A 458 -10.64 10.54 12.19
C VAL A 458 -10.33 9.18 11.55
N MET A 459 -10.57 8.08 12.26
CA MET A 459 -10.38 6.72 11.71
C MET A 459 -11.30 6.45 10.52
N ARG A 460 -12.56 6.88 10.60
CA ARG A 460 -13.52 6.80 9.49
C ARG A 460 -13.01 7.58 8.28
N ARG A 461 -12.54 8.82 8.49
CA ARG A 461 -12.00 9.65 7.41
C ARG A 461 -10.76 9.02 6.76
N LEU A 462 -9.86 8.46 7.57
CA LEU A 462 -8.68 7.76 7.07
C LEU A 462 -9.06 6.55 6.20
N LEU A 463 -10.02 5.73 6.65
CA LEU A 463 -10.52 4.59 5.88
C LEU A 463 -11.22 5.00 4.57
N GLU A 464 -11.99 6.09 4.59
CA GLU A 464 -12.61 6.66 3.39
C GLU A 464 -11.55 7.07 2.35
N CYS A 465 -10.51 7.78 2.81
CA CYS A 465 -9.44 8.23 1.93
C CYS A 465 -8.65 7.04 1.37
N LEU A 466 -8.35 6.05 2.21
CA LEU A 466 -7.69 4.81 1.79
C LEU A 466 -8.52 3.99 0.80
N GLY A 467 -9.85 4.10 0.84
CA GLY A 467 -10.73 3.50 -0.16
C GLY A 467 -10.40 3.92 -1.60
N ARG A 468 -9.80 5.12 -1.79
CA ARG A 468 -9.32 5.61 -3.09
C ARG A 468 -7.96 5.04 -3.48
N ASP A 469 -7.18 4.51 -2.53
CA ASP A 469 -5.87 3.91 -2.82
C ASP A 469 -6.03 2.58 -3.56
N ARG A 470 -5.39 2.49 -4.72
CA ARG A 470 -5.35 1.31 -5.57
C ARG A 470 -4.57 0.18 -4.90
N THR A 471 -3.54 0.53 -4.14
CA THR A 471 -2.64 -0.40 -3.49
C THR A 471 -3.33 -1.12 -2.33
N LYS A 472 -3.03 -2.41 -2.18
CA LYS A 472 -3.56 -3.20 -1.07
C LYS A 472 -3.03 -2.65 0.24
N HIS A 473 -3.94 -2.24 1.11
CA HIS A 473 -3.66 -1.72 2.43
C HIS A 473 -4.50 -2.45 3.48
N GLN A 474 -4.05 -2.43 4.72
CA GLN A 474 -4.78 -2.92 5.88
C GLN A 474 -4.54 -1.96 7.03
N VAL A 475 -5.60 -1.45 7.61
CA VAL A 475 -5.55 -0.60 8.81
C VAL A 475 -5.84 -1.46 10.02
N ALA A 476 -4.96 -1.42 11.02
CA ALA A 476 -5.19 -2.03 12.33
C ALA A 476 -5.84 -1.00 13.27
N GLU A 477 -6.33 -1.48 14.41
CA GLU A 477 -6.95 -0.62 15.43
C GLU A 477 -5.94 0.35 16.06
N VAL A 478 -6.47 1.40 16.70
CA VAL A 478 -5.67 2.36 17.47
C VAL A 478 -5.01 1.63 18.63
N THR A 479 -3.70 1.80 18.78
CA THR A 479 -2.95 1.21 19.91
C THR A 479 -3.36 1.84 21.24
N SER A 480 -3.00 1.20 22.35
CA SER A 480 -3.13 1.78 23.69
C SER A 480 -2.37 3.10 23.87
N LEU A 481 -1.38 3.36 23.01
CA LEU A 481 -0.57 4.57 22.98
C LEU A 481 -1.15 5.68 22.10
N GLY A 482 -2.28 5.45 21.40
CA GLY A 482 -2.89 6.43 20.51
C GLY A 482 -2.39 6.38 19.06
N LEU A 483 -1.38 5.55 18.77
CA LEU A 483 -0.84 5.38 17.43
C LEU A 483 -1.78 4.55 16.54
N VAL A 484 -1.92 4.96 15.28
CA VAL A 484 -2.63 4.20 14.25
C VAL A 484 -1.61 3.40 13.44
N GLN A 485 -1.82 2.10 13.35
CA GLN A 485 -0.95 1.21 12.59
C GLN A 485 -1.64 0.78 11.31
N MET A 486 -0.89 0.77 10.21
CA MET A 486 -1.38 0.22 8.96
C MET A 486 -0.24 -0.43 8.17
N THR A 487 -0.63 -1.26 7.21
CA THR A 487 0.29 -1.82 6.22
C THR A 487 -0.17 -1.43 4.83
N ARG A 488 0.78 -1.09 3.96
CA ARG A 488 0.54 -0.80 2.54
C ARG A 488 1.52 -1.62 1.70
N LYS A 489 1.05 -2.33 0.68
CA LYS A 489 1.92 -3.13 -0.19
C LYS A 489 2.89 -2.21 -0.94
N ARG A 490 4.18 -2.57 -1.02
CA ARG A 490 5.15 -1.85 -1.85
C ARG A 490 4.99 -2.26 -3.32
N VAL A 491 4.79 -1.28 -4.20
CA VAL A 491 4.58 -1.50 -5.64
C VAL A 491 5.84 -1.11 -6.43
N GLY A 492 6.46 0.02 -6.11
CA GLY A 492 7.68 0.50 -6.74
C GLY A 492 8.82 0.83 -5.75
N GLN A 493 9.83 1.54 -6.26
CA GLN A 493 10.98 1.96 -5.45
C GLN A 493 10.64 3.13 -4.52
N GLY A 494 9.69 3.99 -4.90
CA GLY A 494 9.30 5.21 -4.18
C GLY A 494 9.75 6.49 -4.91
N LEU A 495 9.12 7.62 -4.59
CA LEU A 495 9.45 8.91 -5.22
C LEU A 495 10.85 9.39 -4.79
N LEU A 496 11.14 9.36 -3.49
CA LEU A 496 12.41 9.87 -2.97
C LEU A 496 13.59 9.06 -3.52
N GLU A 497 13.49 7.74 -3.54
CA GLU A 497 14.51 6.83 -4.07
C GLU A 497 14.76 7.03 -5.56
N SER A 498 13.74 7.44 -6.30
CA SER A 498 13.89 7.73 -7.73
C SER A 498 14.69 9.01 -7.95
N PHE A 499 14.54 10.03 -7.10
CA PHE A 499 15.15 11.35 -7.26
C PHE A 499 16.31 11.60 -6.29
N SER A 500 16.80 10.59 -5.58
CA SER A 500 17.88 10.79 -4.63
C SER A 500 18.93 9.70 -4.66
N GLU A 501 20.11 10.06 -4.20
CA GLU A 501 21.21 9.14 -3.94
C GLU A 501 21.59 9.17 -2.46
N THR A 502 22.15 8.08 -1.97
CA THR A 502 22.64 7.99 -0.60
C THR A 502 23.78 8.98 -0.38
N CYS A 503 23.67 9.82 0.66
CA CYS A 503 24.71 10.78 0.97
C CYS A 503 25.97 10.07 1.48
N VAL A 504 27.07 10.24 0.75
CA VAL A 504 28.39 9.67 1.07
C VAL A 504 28.98 10.22 2.36
N HIS A 505 28.73 11.49 2.70
CA HIS A 505 29.28 12.09 3.93
C HIS A 505 28.71 11.50 5.22
N CYS A 506 27.48 10.98 5.18
CA CYS A 506 26.80 10.46 6.35
C CYS A 506 26.52 8.95 6.28
N ASN A 507 27.09 8.27 5.27
CA ASN A 507 26.90 6.84 4.98
C ASN A 507 25.42 6.43 4.94
N GLY A 508 24.60 7.21 4.24
CA GLY A 508 23.18 6.89 4.04
C GLY A 508 22.23 7.29 5.18
N ARG A 509 22.69 8.03 6.20
CA ARG A 509 21.78 8.69 7.17
C ARG A 509 20.89 9.75 6.53
N GLY A 510 21.32 10.32 5.40
CA GLY A 510 20.59 11.29 4.60
C GLY A 510 20.73 10.99 3.11
N VAL A 511 20.02 11.76 2.30
CA VAL A 511 19.99 11.60 0.85
C VAL A 511 20.23 12.93 0.16
N ILE A 512 20.85 12.89 -1.01
CA ILE A 512 21.04 14.05 -1.89
C ILE A 512 19.94 14.00 -2.93
N VAL A 513 19.09 15.02 -2.97
CA VAL A 513 17.93 15.09 -3.88
C VAL A 513 18.31 15.86 -5.14
N HIS A 514 17.99 15.29 -6.28
CA HIS A 514 18.30 15.83 -7.59
C HIS A 514 17.01 16.26 -8.32
N MET A 515 17.00 17.48 -8.84
CA MET A 515 15.87 18.06 -9.60
C MET A 515 15.71 17.37 -10.96
N GLU A 516 16.84 17.21 -11.65
CA GLU A 516 17.03 16.34 -12.79
C GLU A 516 17.82 15.15 -12.27
N GLN A 517 17.28 13.94 -12.38
CA GLN A 517 18.01 12.75 -11.93
C GLN A 517 19.41 12.76 -12.54
N PRO A 518 20.47 12.47 -11.77
CA PRO A 518 21.82 12.49 -12.32
C PRO A 518 21.84 11.48 -13.47
N THR A 519 22.29 11.94 -14.65
CA THR A 519 22.82 11.03 -15.66
C THR A 519 23.87 10.21 -14.94
N SER A 520 23.62 8.92 -14.74
CA SER A 520 24.62 8.03 -14.16
C SER A 520 25.89 8.22 -14.97
N VAL A 521 26.95 8.76 -14.35
CA VAL A 521 28.27 8.81 -14.95
C VAL A 521 28.77 7.37 -14.89
N GLY A 522 28.28 6.56 -15.84
CA GLY A 522 28.77 5.20 -16.04
C GLY A 522 30.25 5.29 -16.30
N GLY A 523 31.04 4.59 -15.47
CA GLY A 523 32.46 4.36 -15.68
C GLY A 523 32.70 3.66 -17.02
N GLY A 524 32.76 4.46 -18.08
CA GLY A 524 33.13 4.05 -19.42
C GLY A 524 34.59 4.44 -19.64
N GLY A 525 35.47 3.45 -19.58
CA GLY A 525 36.89 3.59 -19.90
C GLY A 525 37.09 4.19 -21.30
N GLY A 526 37.35 5.49 -21.34
CA GLY A 526 37.63 6.23 -22.56
C GLY A 526 39.05 5.94 -23.07
N LYS A 527 39.16 5.10 -24.10
CA LYS A 527 40.34 5.01 -24.98
C LYS A 527 40.64 6.40 -25.57
N ARG A 528 41.61 7.12 -25.02
CA ARG A 528 42.15 8.35 -25.62
C ARG A 528 43.15 8.00 -26.72
N SER A 529 42.75 8.21 -27.97
CA SER A 529 43.65 8.23 -29.12
C SER A 529 44.57 9.46 -29.05
N LYS A 530 45.89 9.23 -29.08
CA LYS A 530 46.92 10.26 -29.24
C LYS A 530 46.74 11.02 -30.56
N LYS A 531 46.67 12.35 -30.51
CA LYS A 531 47.08 13.21 -31.64
C LYS A 531 47.85 14.42 -31.12
N ARG A 532 49.10 14.52 -31.59
CA ARG A 532 50.07 15.61 -31.33
C ARG A 532 49.63 16.89 -32.06
N GLY A 533 49.90 18.05 -31.47
CA GLY A 533 49.84 19.34 -32.17
C GLY A 533 50.24 20.50 -31.27
N ARG A 534 51.37 21.15 -31.60
CA ARG A 534 51.99 22.33 -30.96
C ARG A 534 51.12 23.60 -31.12
N GLY A 535 51.26 24.56 -30.21
CA GLY A 535 51.19 25.99 -30.57
C GLY A 535 50.62 26.96 -29.51
N ALA A 536 51.54 27.61 -28.80
CA ALA A 536 51.56 29.02 -28.38
C ALA A 536 50.43 29.67 -27.53
N ALA A 537 50.90 30.48 -26.59
CA ALA A 537 50.24 31.20 -25.52
C ALA A 537 49.41 32.42 -25.95
N GLN A 538 48.40 32.79 -25.13
CA GLN A 538 48.32 34.13 -24.53
C GLN A 538 47.36 34.16 -23.33
N GLU A 539 47.83 34.72 -22.21
CA GLU A 539 47.14 34.97 -20.95
C GLU A 539 46.15 36.15 -21.06
N ILE A 540 45.01 36.07 -20.36
CA ILE A 540 44.40 37.22 -19.65
C ILE A 540 43.81 36.70 -18.32
N GLU A 541 44.22 37.38 -17.24
CA GLU A 541 43.95 37.12 -15.83
C GLU A 541 42.50 37.36 -15.38
N GLY A 542 42.06 36.58 -14.39
CA GLY A 542 40.84 36.82 -13.61
C GLY A 542 40.68 35.81 -12.47
N ARG A 543 41.27 36.10 -11.29
CA ARG A 543 41.17 35.32 -10.04
C ARG A 543 39.79 35.54 -9.39
N PRO A 544 39.20 34.54 -8.69
CA PRO A 544 39.43 34.40 -7.25
C PRO A 544 39.64 32.95 -6.77
N GLU A 545 40.05 32.86 -5.51
CA GLU A 545 40.58 31.74 -4.71
C GLU A 545 39.80 30.42 -4.76
N GLN A 546 40.55 29.31 -4.90
CA GLN A 546 40.16 27.98 -4.42
C GLN A 546 41.32 27.36 -3.64
N ALA A 547 40.98 26.82 -2.46
CA ALA A 547 41.86 26.13 -1.55
C ALA A 547 42.41 24.83 -2.16
N GLU A 548 43.71 24.61 -1.98
CA GLU A 548 44.44 23.42 -2.41
C GLU A 548 43.98 22.19 -1.61
N ALA A 549 43.60 21.12 -2.32
CA ALA A 549 43.51 19.78 -1.79
C ALA A 549 44.62 18.95 -2.46
N GLU A 550 45.64 18.59 -1.68
CA GLU A 550 46.70 17.68 -2.10
C GLU A 550 46.10 16.28 -2.29
N LEU A 551 46.28 15.71 -3.49
CA LEU A 551 45.96 14.32 -3.79
C LEU A 551 47.22 13.49 -3.56
N GLU A 552 47.21 12.68 -2.51
CA GLU A 552 48.21 11.62 -2.28
C GLU A 552 48.07 10.54 -3.38
N VAL A 553 49.19 10.20 -4.01
CA VAL A 553 49.26 9.15 -5.04
C VAL A 553 49.64 7.85 -4.34
N GLU A 554 48.72 6.90 -4.28
CA GLU A 554 48.95 5.54 -3.77
C GLU A 554 50.09 4.85 -4.52
N THR A 555 50.92 4.11 -3.79
CA THR A 555 52.13 3.47 -4.34
C THR A 555 51.80 2.09 -4.92
N GLU A 556 52.61 1.61 -5.88
CA GLU A 556 52.43 0.30 -6.53
C GLU A 556 52.38 -0.89 -5.55
N ALA A 557 52.82 -0.71 -4.30
CA ALA A 557 52.72 -1.70 -3.23
C ALA A 557 51.30 -1.84 -2.65
N GLU A 558 50.49 -0.78 -2.65
CA GLU A 558 49.11 -0.80 -2.12
C GLU A 558 48.15 -1.48 -3.11
N VAL A 559 48.35 -1.24 -4.41
CA VAL A 559 47.58 -1.90 -5.49
C VAL A 559 47.87 -3.42 -5.56
N ALA A 560 49.08 -3.84 -5.17
CA ALA A 560 49.44 -5.26 -5.09
C ALA A 560 48.84 -5.97 -3.86
N ALA A 561 48.50 -5.24 -2.79
CA ALA A 561 47.85 -5.79 -1.61
C ALA A 561 46.33 -5.99 -1.81
N GLU A 562 45.69 -5.15 -2.63
CA GLU A 562 44.25 -5.24 -2.93
C GLU A 562 43.89 -6.40 -3.87
N THR A 563 44.86 -6.95 -4.61
CA THR A 563 44.67 -8.03 -5.59
C THR A 563 44.98 -9.44 -5.07
N ALA A 564 45.36 -9.59 -3.80
CA ALA A 564 45.60 -10.90 -3.20
C ALA A 564 44.30 -11.52 -2.63
N ALA A 565 43.98 -12.75 -3.03
CA ALA A 565 42.85 -13.52 -2.50
C ALA A 565 43.02 -13.77 -0.98
N PRO A 566 41.94 -13.75 -0.18
CA PRO A 566 42.05 -13.92 1.27
C PRO A 566 42.55 -15.32 1.62
N VAL A 567 43.64 -15.37 2.39
CA VAL A 567 44.14 -16.60 3.01
C VAL A 567 43.11 -17.05 4.05
N ALA A 568 42.58 -18.26 3.91
CA ALA A 568 41.72 -18.87 4.92
C ALA A 568 42.52 -19.04 6.21
N LEU A 569 42.14 -18.28 7.25
CA LEU A 569 42.67 -18.47 8.59
C LEU A 569 42.22 -19.83 9.12
N ALA A 570 43.14 -20.59 9.70
CA ALA A 570 42.83 -21.85 10.36
C ALA A 570 41.84 -21.63 11.51
N GLU A 571 40.88 -22.54 11.66
CA GLU A 571 39.93 -22.54 12.78
C GLU A 571 40.70 -22.54 14.12
N PRO A 572 40.32 -21.70 15.10
CA PRO A 572 41.02 -21.67 16.38
C PRO A 572 40.76 -22.99 17.13
N GLU A 573 41.86 -23.68 17.50
CA GLU A 573 41.81 -24.79 18.46
C GLU A 573 41.36 -24.25 19.82
N PHE A 574 40.28 -24.82 20.35
CA PHE A 574 39.74 -24.49 21.66
C PHE A 574 40.63 -25.13 22.74
N VAL A 575 41.49 -24.32 23.37
CA VAL A 575 42.21 -24.70 24.58
C VAL A 575 41.27 -24.40 25.76
N PRO A 576 40.80 -25.41 26.52
CA PRO A 576 40.00 -25.16 27.70
C PRO A 576 40.96 -24.75 28.80
N ASP A 577 41.02 -23.45 29.12
CA ASP A 577 41.26 -22.91 30.46
C ASP A 577 41.49 -21.39 30.36
N GLU A 578 40.40 -20.62 30.34
CA GLU A 578 40.34 -19.32 31.02
C GLU A 578 38.91 -19.13 31.57
N GLU A 579 38.83 -18.75 32.84
CA GLU A 579 37.68 -18.85 33.73
C GLU A 579 36.48 -18.00 33.28
N LEU A 580 35.44 -18.65 32.74
CA LEU A 580 34.17 -17.99 32.38
C LEU A 580 33.06 -18.14 33.44
N TYR A 581 33.35 -18.72 34.61
CA TYR A 581 32.40 -18.80 35.73
C TYR A 581 33.13 -18.69 37.06
N SER A 582 32.65 -17.80 37.93
CA SER A 582 33.29 -17.50 39.21
C SER A 582 33.05 -18.57 40.29
N SER A 583 32.21 -19.58 40.02
CA SER A 583 32.03 -20.77 40.86
C SER A 583 31.34 -21.92 40.12
N ALA A 584 31.60 -23.16 40.57
CA ALA A 584 30.97 -24.37 40.04
C ALA A 584 29.43 -24.37 40.14
N ALA A 585 28.86 -23.64 41.12
CA ALA A 585 27.41 -23.52 41.29
C ALA A 585 26.74 -22.69 40.18
N GLU A 586 27.48 -21.76 39.56
CA GLU A 586 26.97 -20.86 38.51
C GLU A 586 26.85 -21.59 37.15
N ALA A 587 27.79 -22.51 36.89
CA ALA A 587 27.77 -23.36 35.70
C ALA A 587 26.62 -24.39 35.72
N GLU A 588 26.31 -24.95 36.90
CA GLU A 588 25.23 -25.94 37.05
C GLU A 588 23.82 -25.32 36.89
N ALA A 589 23.66 -24.07 37.31
CA ALA A 589 22.41 -23.31 37.19
C ALA A 589 22.11 -22.88 35.73
N ALA A 590 23.14 -22.65 34.92
CA ALA A 590 22.99 -22.32 33.50
C ALA A 590 22.64 -23.56 32.66
N ALA A 591 23.20 -24.72 33.00
CA ALA A 591 22.96 -25.99 32.29
C ALA A 591 21.54 -26.56 32.50
N THR A 592 20.89 -26.25 33.63
CA THR A 592 19.57 -26.81 33.98
C THR A 592 18.37 -26.04 33.42
N ARG A 593 18.56 -24.84 32.85
CA ARG A 593 17.44 -24.03 32.30
C ARG A 593 17.27 -24.20 30.79
N GLY A 594 16.90 -25.41 30.39
CA GLY A 594 16.38 -25.73 29.05
C GLY A 594 14.99 -26.37 29.10
N ARG A 595 14.00 -25.71 28.47
CA ARG A 595 12.63 -26.17 28.15
C ARG A 595 11.68 -26.51 29.30
N GLY A 596 10.71 -25.62 29.55
CA GLY A 596 9.53 -25.92 30.36
C GLY A 596 8.36 -24.96 30.13
N ARG A 597 7.21 -25.52 29.78
CA ARG A 597 5.93 -24.86 29.46
C ARG A 597 5.30 -24.07 30.62
N ARG A 598 4.57 -23.02 30.20
CA ARG A 598 3.26 -22.54 30.70
C ARG A 598 3.16 -21.79 32.05
N ARG A 599 2.33 -20.73 31.94
CA ARG A 599 1.21 -20.32 32.81
C ARG A 599 1.48 -19.30 33.93
N ALA A 600 0.69 -18.22 33.79
CA ALA A 600 -0.26 -17.70 34.77
C ALA A 600 0.16 -16.53 35.68
N THR A 601 -0.55 -15.42 35.46
CA THR A 601 -1.30 -14.60 36.46
C THR A 601 -0.58 -13.86 37.58
N ARG A 602 -0.85 -12.54 37.54
CA ARG A 602 -1.22 -11.59 38.63
C ARG A 602 -0.20 -11.27 39.73
N LYS A 603 0.17 -9.98 39.78
CA LYS A 603 -0.26 -9.11 40.87
C LYS A 603 -0.72 -7.78 40.32
#